data_AF-A0A813EQ18-F1
#
_entry.id   AF-A0A813EQ18-F1
#
_cell.length_a   1.000
_cell.length_b   1.000
_cell.length_c   1.000
_cell.angle_alpha   90.00
_cell.angle_beta   90.00
_cell.angle_gamma   90.00
#
_symmetry.space_group_name_H-M   'P 1'
#
loop_
_entity.id
_entity.type
_entity.pdbx_description
1 polymer ?
#
loop_
_entity_poly.entity_id
_entity_poly.type
_entity_poly.pdbx_seq_one_letter_code
_entity_poly.pdbx_strand_id
1 'polypeptide(L)'
;PRQPFLQQMSTSVSSSSGAARANGAAPSPVVQLNEELGQQVRNAAQALQDATVGRTASSTAFVTLRSIGRSTEAQQVVLGHEGNWRVRGAAEPRDLLWCNVWKPLQQVEMRHSLALVACTFGLLFWSVPVTLIQAWASIGMLKKWFPAVERLQAIPNLYSFLTNYLPAVALIGLQALLPSVFEGMASRWEGHKTKSEVQRVVLNRCFSYQLASLYVTVLSGSLWDSLQSILDHPGNVLGILSQSLPKVAVYFLTFVLARACSGLPILLLRPWVFCCGAGSRPTGWEESPGRAAAVEHCQLGSEAASAALVLVIGLTYSIIAPVILPACALYFGLASLSYRWLFTYVYEPEFDSCGMFWYDLFSSILVGLLLGTLSLVGLALIYGNYAQFVALLPLPVLVLRLGWRCTSQGLQCMWIPLEDAVAADQDEGAAIASFSEELYARPDRE
;
A
#
# COMPACT_ATOMS: atom_id res chain seq x y z
N PRO A 1 -16.92 33.59 32.92
CA PRO A 1 -18.36 33.90 32.68
C PRO A 1 -19.17 32.85 31.88
N ARG A 2 -18.55 31.86 31.20
CA ARG A 2 -19.27 30.84 30.38
C ARG A 2 -19.52 29.47 31.03
N GLN A 3 -18.89 29.15 32.17
CA GLN A 3 -19.09 27.88 32.88
C GLN A 3 -20.49 27.64 33.48
N PRO A 4 -21.21 28.64 34.04
CA PRO A 4 -22.50 28.35 34.66
C PRO A 4 -23.63 28.06 33.65
N PHE A 5 -23.49 28.50 32.40
CA PHE A 5 -24.52 28.33 31.37
C PHE A 5 -24.55 26.90 30.80
N LEU A 6 -23.39 26.26 30.64
CA LEU A 6 -23.28 24.87 30.18
C LEU A 6 -23.74 23.86 31.25
N GLN A 7 -23.50 24.16 32.53
CA GLN A 7 -24.02 23.33 33.64
C GLN A 7 -25.55 23.39 33.72
N GLN A 8 -26.18 24.55 33.54
CA GLN A 8 -27.65 24.68 33.56
C GLN A 8 -28.34 23.91 32.41
N MET A 9 -27.77 23.91 31.20
CA MET A 9 -28.30 23.10 30.08
C MET A 9 -28.12 21.59 30.32
N SER A 10 -27.03 21.16 30.98
CA SER A 10 -26.81 19.75 31.28
C SER A 10 -27.83 19.19 32.29
N THR A 11 -28.23 20.01 33.27
CA THR A 11 -29.21 19.61 34.29
C THR A 11 -30.63 19.50 33.74
N SER A 12 -31.03 20.36 32.79
CA SER A 12 -32.39 20.33 32.22
C SER A 12 -32.62 19.17 31.23
N VAL A 13 -31.58 18.69 30.55
CA VAL A 13 -31.68 17.54 29.63
C VAL A 13 -31.65 16.20 30.39
N SER A 14 -30.90 16.13 31.50
CA SER A 14 -30.84 14.91 32.33
C SER A 14 -32.17 14.59 33.05
N SER A 15 -32.92 15.63 33.47
CA SER A 15 -34.17 15.45 34.21
C SER A 15 -35.33 14.97 33.31
N SER A 16 -35.33 15.33 32.02
CA SER A 16 -36.35 14.87 31.08
C SER A 16 -36.09 13.45 30.54
N SER A 17 -34.83 13.05 30.36
CA SER A 17 -34.44 11.68 29.95
C SER A 17 -34.69 10.64 31.06
N GLY A 18 -34.44 11.00 32.33
CA GLY A 18 -34.68 10.13 33.49
C GLY A 18 -36.16 9.74 33.68
N ALA A 19 -37.09 10.64 33.37
CA ALA A 19 -38.53 10.37 33.46
C ALA A 19 -39.06 9.47 32.33
N ALA A 20 -38.44 9.51 31.14
CA ALA A 20 -38.86 8.69 29.99
C ALA A 20 -38.38 7.23 30.09
N ARG A 21 -37.19 6.98 30.66
CA ARG A 21 -36.63 5.63 30.82
C ARG A 21 -37.39 4.75 31.85
N ALA A 22 -38.07 5.37 32.81
CA ALA A 22 -38.83 4.64 33.82
C ALA A 22 -40.09 3.93 33.26
N ASN A 23 -40.57 4.31 32.07
CA ASN A 23 -41.81 3.81 31.48
C ASN A 23 -41.63 2.87 30.27
N GLY A 24 -40.42 2.40 29.98
CA GLY A 24 -40.20 1.34 28.97
C GLY A 24 -40.54 1.71 27.51
N ALA A 25 -40.86 2.97 27.21
CA ALA A 25 -41.09 3.45 25.85
C ALA A 25 -39.76 3.80 25.19
N ALA A 26 -39.57 3.38 23.92
CA ALA A 26 -38.40 3.78 23.14
C ALA A 26 -38.35 5.32 23.05
N PRO A 27 -37.21 5.95 23.37
CA PRO A 27 -37.10 7.41 23.36
C PRO A 27 -37.35 7.94 21.95
N SER A 28 -38.02 9.08 21.83
CA SER A 28 -38.26 9.72 20.54
C SER A 28 -36.93 10.01 19.83
N PRO A 29 -36.89 9.98 18.48
CA PRO A 29 -35.64 10.17 17.72
C PRO A 29 -34.91 11.49 18.03
N VAL A 30 -35.64 12.51 18.49
CA VAL A 30 -35.07 13.80 18.91
C VAL A 30 -34.29 13.68 20.23
N VAL A 31 -34.73 12.82 21.15
CA VAL A 31 -34.03 12.58 22.43
C VAL A 31 -32.75 11.79 22.20
N GLN A 32 -32.78 10.80 21.30
CA GLN A 32 -31.58 10.04 20.90
C GLN A 32 -30.55 10.96 20.22
N LEU A 33 -30.99 11.80 19.29
CA LEU A 33 -30.11 12.76 18.62
C LEU A 33 -29.48 13.74 19.62
N ASN A 34 -30.25 14.25 20.59
CA ASN A 34 -29.72 15.14 21.63
C ASN A 34 -28.77 14.43 22.61
N GLU A 35 -28.99 13.14 22.89
CA GLU A 35 -28.05 12.34 23.69
C GLU A 35 -26.75 12.08 22.93
N GLU A 36 -26.80 11.77 21.63
CA GLU A 36 -25.63 11.60 20.76
C GLU A 36 -24.86 12.92 20.61
N LEU A 37 -25.55 14.03 20.33
CA LEU A 37 -24.94 15.36 20.24
C LEU A 37 -24.31 15.76 21.57
N GLY A 38 -25.01 15.51 22.69
CA GLY A 38 -24.50 15.75 24.03
C GLY A 38 -23.27 14.90 24.36
N GLN A 39 -23.21 13.65 23.89
CA GLN A 39 -22.02 12.81 24.01
C GLN A 39 -20.86 13.34 23.17
N GLN A 40 -21.10 13.74 21.92
CA GLN A 40 -20.07 14.32 21.06
C GLN A 40 -19.51 15.62 21.65
N VAL A 41 -20.36 16.51 22.15
CA VAL A 41 -19.93 17.76 22.80
C VAL A 41 -19.15 17.49 24.08
N ARG A 42 -19.55 16.49 24.89
CA ARG A 42 -18.79 16.09 26.09
C ARG A 42 -17.43 15.51 25.72
N ASN A 43 -17.36 14.67 24.70
CA ASN A 43 -16.10 14.07 24.24
C ASN A 43 -15.16 15.15 23.64
N ALA A 44 -15.71 16.10 22.88
CA ALA A 44 -14.95 17.23 22.36
C ALA A 44 -14.48 18.17 23.47
N ALA A 45 -15.33 18.46 24.46
CA ALA A 45 -14.97 19.26 25.63
C ALA A 45 -13.90 18.57 26.49
N GLN A 46 -14.00 17.25 26.71
CA GLN A 46 -12.97 16.47 27.39
C GLN A 46 -11.67 16.44 26.60
N ALA A 47 -11.71 16.25 25.27
CA ALA A 47 -10.52 16.31 24.42
C ALA A 47 -9.84 17.69 24.46
N LEU A 48 -10.62 18.77 24.46
CA LEU A 48 -10.13 20.14 24.66
C LEU A 48 -9.53 20.31 26.05
N GLN A 49 -10.19 19.82 27.09
CA GLN A 49 -9.74 19.94 28.47
C GLN A 49 -8.46 19.14 28.72
N ASP A 50 -8.34 17.93 28.16
CA ASP A 50 -7.12 17.11 28.16
C ASP A 50 -5.98 17.78 27.38
N ALA A 51 -6.30 18.42 26.24
CA ALA A 51 -5.35 19.22 25.48
C ALA A 51 -4.88 20.49 26.21
N THR A 52 -5.67 21.00 27.18
CA THR A 52 -5.36 22.23 27.93
C THR A 52 -4.69 21.94 29.29
N VAL A 53 -5.06 20.85 29.95
CA VAL A 53 -4.68 20.54 31.35
C VAL A 53 -3.46 19.61 31.44
N GLY A 54 -3.16 18.83 30.40
CA GLY A 54 -2.02 17.90 30.39
C GLY A 54 -1.14 18.09 29.16
N ARG A 55 -0.29 19.13 29.14
CA ARG A 55 0.80 19.20 28.14
C ARG A 55 1.79 18.06 28.40
N THR A 56 1.52 16.88 27.86
CA THR A 56 2.60 15.96 27.53
C THR A 56 3.39 16.65 26.41
N ALA A 57 4.56 17.19 26.75
CA ALA A 57 5.41 17.84 25.78
C ALA A 57 5.72 16.83 24.67
N SER A 58 5.27 17.13 23.45
CA SER A 58 5.61 16.33 22.28
C SER A 58 7.11 16.43 22.02
N SER A 59 7.75 15.32 21.69
CA SER A 59 9.15 15.28 21.23
C SER A 59 9.32 15.75 19.78
N THR A 60 8.22 16.14 19.12
CA THR A 60 8.19 16.60 17.72
C THR A 60 7.70 18.04 17.70
N ALA A 61 8.41 18.90 16.96
CA ALA A 61 8.07 20.29 16.72
C ALA A 61 8.28 20.63 15.23
N PHE A 62 7.49 21.57 14.73
CA PHE A 62 7.69 22.16 13.40
C PHE A 62 8.49 23.45 13.58
N VAL A 63 9.54 23.62 12.76
CA VAL A 63 10.38 24.81 12.76
C VAL A 63 10.36 25.38 11.37
N THR A 64 9.88 26.61 11.24
CA THR A 64 9.91 27.34 9.97
C THR A 64 11.10 28.27 9.97
N LEU A 65 11.88 28.23 8.89
CA LEU A 65 12.99 29.16 8.65
C LEU A 65 12.61 30.14 7.56
N ARG A 66 13.26 31.30 7.56
CA ARG A 66 12.97 32.37 6.60
C ARG A 66 13.34 32.01 5.17
N SER A 67 14.41 31.23 4.98
CA SER A 67 14.94 30.85 3.66
C SER A 67 14.98 29.33 3.49
N ILE A 68 14.71 28.88 2.26
CA ILE A 68 14.71 27.47 1.83
C ILE A 68 16.14 26.92 1.90
N GLY A 69 17.14 27.71 1.52
CA GLY A 69 18.56 27.35 1.67
C GLY A 69 18.90 26.95 3.11
N ARG A 70 18.49 27.77 4.09
CA ARG A 70 18.71 27.47 5.52
C ARG A 70 17.96 26.23 6.00
N SER A 71 16.74 26.02 5.52
CA SER A 71 15.96 24.81 5.83
C SER A 71 16.64 23.55 5.31
N THR A 72 17.19 23.63 4.10
CA THR A 72 17.90 22.52 3.46
C THR A 72 19.23 22.22 4.18
N GLU A 73 19.99 23.25 4.55
CA GLU A 73 21.19 23.12 5.39
C GLU A 73 20.86 22.42 6.72
N ALA A 74 19.81 22.85 7.42
CA ALA A 74 19.42 22.30 8.72
C ALA A 74 19.00 20.82 8.64
N GLN A 75 18.48 20.35 7.50
CA GLN A 75 18.10 18.95 7.28
C GLN A 75 19.30 18.02 7.08
N GLN A 76 20.40 18.55 6.55
CA GLN A 76 21.57 17.74 6.14
C GLN A 76 22.71 17.77 7.18
N VAL A 77 22.64 18.65 8.17
CA VAL A 77 23.69 18.81 9.20
C VAL A 77 23.38 17.98 10.46
N VAL A 78 24.43 17.40 11.05
CA VAL A 78 24.35 16.73 12.35
C VAL A 78 24.28 17.78 13.46
N LEU A 79 23.15 17.85 14.17
CA LEU A 79 22.91 18.87 15.21
C LEU A 79 23.43 18.52 16.61
N GLY A 80 23.78 17.26 16.88
CA GLY A 80 24.21 16.86 18.22
C GLY A 80 24.92 15.52 18.26
N HIS A 81 25.70 15.30 19.31
CA HIS A 81 26.54 14.11 19.48
C HIS A 81 25.73 12.83 19.73
N GLU A 82 24.58 12.92 20.40
CA GLU A 82 23.79 11.76 20.84
C GLU A 82 22.72 11.30 19.84
N GLY A 83 22.63 11.88 18.64
CA GLY A 83 21.62 11.46 17.64
C GLY A 83 20.14 11.67 18.06
N ASN A 84 19.90 12.38 19.16
CA ASN A 84 18.56 12.61 19.73
C ASN A 84 17.68 13.52 18.85
N TRP A 85 18.29 14.29 17.95
CA TRP A 85 17.59 15.19 17.03
C TRP A 85 17.63 14.64 15.62
N ARG A 86 16.46 14.40 15.04
CA ARG A 86 16.33 14.04 13.62
C ARG A 86 15.51 15.11 12.91
N VAL A 87 16.18 15.90 12.08
CA VAL A 87 15.55 16.89 11.22
C VAL A 87 15.17 16.22 9.90
N ARG A 88 13.96 16.49 9.42
CA ARG A 88 13.46 16.08 8.11
C ARG A 88 12.67 17.24 7.54
N GLY A 89 12.59 17.32 6.21
CA GLY A 89 11.64 18.23 5.56
C GLY A 89 10.23 17.97 6.08
N ALA A 90 9.54 19.04 6.48
CA ALA A 90 8.16 18.94 6.91
C ALA A 90 7.29 18.59 5.70
N ALA A 91 6.50 17.53 5.82
CA ALA A 91 5.49 17.19 4.82
C ALA A 91 4.35 18.23 4.86
N GLU A 92 3.62 18.36 3.75
CA GLU A 92 2.46 19.24 3.66
C GLU A 92 1.45 18.94 4.79
N PRO A 93 0.77 19.95 5.36
CA PRO A 93 -0.24 19.74 6.40
C PRO A 93 -1.32 18.70 6.07
N ARG A 94 -1.65 18.52 4.78
CA ARG A 94 -2.63 17.52 4.29
C ARG A 94 -2.11 16.08 4.32
N ASP A 95 -0.80 15.91 4.20
CA ASP A 95 -0.11 14.62 4.29
C ASP A 95 0.11 14.18 5.75
N LEU A 96 0.07 15.11 6.70
CA LEU A 96 0.26 14.79 8.12
C LEU A 96 -0.92 13.99 8.69
N LEU A 97 -0.59 12.87 9.33
CA LEU A 97 -1.48 12.11 10.18
C LEU A 97 -1.44 12.70 11.59
N TRP A 98 -2.25 13.73 11.85
CA TRP A 98 -2.28 14.47 13.12
C TRP A 98 -2.37 13.59 14.36
N CYS A 99 -3.09 12.47 14.29
CA CYS A 99 -3.20 11.47 15.37
C CYS A 99 -1.89 10.77 15.74
N ASN A 100 -0.87 10.86 14.88
CA ASN A 100 0.41 10.18 15.04
C ASN A 100 1.59 11.14 15.22
N VAL A 101 1.42 12.44 14.91
CA VAL A 101 2.51 13.43 14.92
C VAL A 101 3.21 13.51 16.28
N TRP A 102 2.47 13.38 17.39
CA TRP A 102 3.00 13.48 18.74
C TRP A 102 3.80 12.24 19.20
N LYS A 103 3.73 11.12 18.48
CA LYS A 103 4.40 9.88 18.89
C LYS A 103 5.92 10.05 18.80
N PRO A 104 6.68 9.68 19.84
CA PRO A 104 8.13 9.80 19.83
C PRO A 104 8.74 8.84 18.81
N LEU A 105 9.80 9.30 18.14
CA LEU A 105 10.42 8.59 17.03
C LEU A 105 10.89 7.18 17.40
N GLN A 106 11.54 7.02 18.56
CA GLN A 106 12.01 5.71 19.04
C GLN A 106 10.87 4.69 19.18
N GLN A 107 9.68 5.12 19.62
CA GLN A 107 8.53 4.23 19.72
C GLN A 107 8.01 3.82 18.34
N VAL A 108 7.98 4.74 17.38
CA VAL A 108 7.58 4.45 16.00
C VAL A 108 8.57 3.47 15.36
N GLU A 109 9.87 3.69 15.50
CA GLU A 109 10.92 2.81 14.97
C GLU A 109 10.86 1.40 15.59
N MET A 110 10.72 1.31 16.92
CA MET A 110 10.58 0.03 17.60
C MET A 110 9.33 -0.73 17.09
N ARG A 111 8.19 -0.06 16.98
CA ARG A 111 6.95 -0.68 16.47
C ARG A 111 7.07 -1.06 15.00
N HIS A 112 7.75 -0.25 14.19
CA HIS A 112 8.04 -0.57 12.80
C HIS A 112 8.90 -1.83 12.68
N SER A 113 9.96 -1.95 13.48
CA SER A 113 10.81 -3.14 13.51
C SER A 113 10.03 -4.40 13.93
N LEU A 114 9.16 -4.28 14.93
CA LEU A 114 8.29 -5.38 15.38
C LEU A 114 7.28 -5.78 14.30
N ALA A 115 6.68 -4.78 13.61
CA ALA A 115 5.76 -5.02 12.51
C ALA A 115 6.46 -5.68 11.32
N LEU A 116 7.72 -5.32 11.03
CA LEU A 116 8.53 -5.98 10.01
C LEU A 116 8.74 -7.46 10.36
N VAL A 117 9.15 -7.76 11.59
CA VAL A 117 9.32 -9.14 12.07
C VAL A 117 8.00 -9.90 11.97
N ALA A 118 6.89 -9.31 12.42
CA ALA A 118 5.56 -9.92 12.30
C ALA A 118 5.16 -10.18 10.84
N CYS A 119 5.46 -9.26 9.91
CA CYS A 119 5.25 -9.47 8.47
C CYS A 119 6.10 -10.62 7.93
N THR A 120 7.37 -10.73 8.33
CA THR A 120 8.22 -11.84 7.88
C THR A 120 7.70 -13.21 8.33
N PHE A 121 7.23 -13.33 9.57
CA PHE A 121 6.54 -14.54 10.03
C PHE A 121 5.19 -14.75 9.33
N GLY A 122 4.43 -13.67 9.14
CA GLY A 122 3.16 -13.69 8.40
C GLY A 122 3.30 -14.19 6.98
N LEU A 123 4.46 -13.98 6.34
CA LEU A 123 4.79 -14.49 5.01
C LEU A 123 4.76 -16.03 4.95
N LEU A 124 5.21 -16.70 6.02
CA LEU A 124 5.19 -18.16 6.12
C LEU A 124 3.74 -18.68 6.19
N PHE A 125 2.88 -18.00 6.95
CA PHE A 125 1.46 -18.36 7.00
C PHE A 125 0.74 -18.03 5.68
N TRP A 126 1.19 -17.02 4.96
CA TRP A 126 0.64 -16.61 3.67
C TRP A 126 0.83 -17.66 2.56
N SER A 127 1.84 -18.53 2.66
CA SER A 127 2.00 -19.60 1.66
C SER A 127 0.86 -20.61 1.71
N VAL A 128 0.18 -20.80 2.84
CA VAL A 128 -0.94 -21.73 3.01
C VAL A 128 -2.13 -21.37 2.09
N PRO A 129 -2.73 -20.17 2.16
CA PRO A 129 -3.83 -19.82 1.28
C PRO A 129 -3.42 -19.79 -0.20
N VAL A 130 -2.18 -19.36 -0.49
CA VAL A 130 -1.67 -19.35 -1.88
C VAL A 130 -1.57 -20.78 -2.42
N THR A 131 -0.97 -21.72 -1.67
CA THR A 131 -0.85 -23.13 -2.08
C THR A 131 -2.21 -23.81 -2.22
N LEU A 132 -3.20 -23.47 -1.40
CA LEU A 132 -4.57 -23.96 -1.56
C LEU A 132 -5.19 -23.50 -2.88
N ILE A 133 -5.01 -22.22 -3.26
CA ILE A 133 -5.47 -21.71 -4.57
C ILE A 133 -4.73 -22.41 -5.72
N GLN A 134 -3.43 -22.69 -5.58
CA GLN A 134 -2.69 -23.44 -6.59
C GLN A 134 -3.10 -24.92 -6.65
N ALA A 135 -3.42 -25.54 -5.52
CA ALA A 135 -3.94 -26.90 -5.49
C ALA A 135 -5.31 -26.97 -6.17
N TRP A 136 -6.14 -25.93 -6.06
CA TRP A 136 -7.40 -25.82 -6.79
C TRP A 136 -7.18 -25.76 -8.32
N ALA A 137 -6.13 -25.09 -8.80
CA ALA A 137 -5.79 -25.10 -10.23
C ALA A 137 -5.46 -26.50 -10.76
N SER A 138 -5.13 -27.47 -9.89
CA SER A 138 -4.97 -28.87 -10.29
C SER A 138 -6.32 -29.59 -10.39
N ILE A 139 -6.63 -30.04 -11.60
CA ILE A 139 -7.85 -30.77 -11.98
C ILE A 139 -8.16 -31.97 -11.05
N GLY A 140 -7.12 -32.65 -10.56
CA GLY A 140 -7.27 -33.84 -9.71
C GLY A 140 -7.76 -33.54 -8.29
N MET A 141 -7.38 -32.39 -7.73
CA MET A 141 -7.81 -31.97 -6.39
C MET A 141 -9.21 -31.35 -6.43
N LEU A 142 -9.52 -30.59 -7.49
CA LEU A 142 -10.84 -29.98 -7.68
C LEU A 142 -11.97 -31.04 -7.71
N LYS A 143 -11.74 -32.17 -8.38
CA LYS A 143 -12.70 -33.30 -8.41
C LYS A 143 -12.98 -33.88 -7.02
N LYS A 144 -11.99 -33.90 -6.12
CA LYS A 144 -12.15 -34.41 -4.76
C LYS A 144 -12.96 -33.48 -3.87
N TRP A 145 -12.80 -32.16 -4.03
CA TRP A 145 -13.47 -31.15 -3.20
C TRP A 145 -14.87 -30.81 -3.71
N PHE A 146 -15.07 -30.81 -5.03
CA PHE A 146 -16.35 -30.51 -5.66
C PHE A 146 -16.73 -31.60 -6.68
N PRO A 147 -17.37 -32.70 -6.25
CA PRO A 147 -17.78 -33.78 -7.15
C PRO A 147 -18.78 -33.32 -8.23
N ALA A 148 -19.47 -32.19 -8.02
CA ALA A 148 -20.33 -31.56 -9.03
C ALA A 148 -19.57 -31.10 -10.29
N VAL A 149 -18.24 -30.96 -10.24
CA VAL A 149 -17.40 -30.57 -11.39
C VAL A 149 -17.44 -31.61 -12.51
N GLU A 150 -17.74 -32.88 -12.22
CA GLU A 150 -17.96 -33.91 -13.26
C GLU A 150 -19.14 -33.56 -14.18
N ARG A 151 -20.20 -32.96 -13.63
CA ARG A 151 -21.34 -32.49 -14.44
C ARG A 151 -20.97 -31.27 -15.29
N LEU A 152 -20.00 -30.46 -14.84
CA LEU A 152 -19.51 -29.30 -15.60
C LEU A 152 -18.57 -29.68 -16.75
N GLN A 153 -18.04 -30.91 -16.78
CA GLN A 153 -17.27 -31.40 -17.94
C GLN A 153 -18.12 -31.46 -19.22
N ALA A 154 -19.46 -31.52 -19.09
CA ALA A 154 -20.39 -31.44 -20.22
C ALA A 154 -20.39 -30.06 -20.92
N ILE A 155 -19.85 -29.02 -20.27
CA ILE A 155 -19.73 -27.66 -20.82
C ILE A 155 -18.24 -27.26 -20.87
N PRO A 156 -17.54 -27.52 -21.98
CA PRO A 156 -16.08 -27.39 -22.06
C PRO A 156 -15.57 -25.96 -21.80
N ASN A 157 -16.36 -24.94 -22.19
CA ASN A 157 -15.99 -23.54 -22.00
C ASN A 157 -16.03 -23.14 -20.51
N LEU A 158 -17.08 -23.54 -19.79
CA LEU A 158 -17.22 -23.24 -18.36
C LEU A 158 -16.17 -23.99 -17.55
N TYR A 159 -15.89 -25.25 -17.92
CA TYR A 159 -14.84 -26.04 -17.30
C TYR A 159 -13.45 -25.40 -17.46
N SER A 160 -13.12 -24.92 -18.66
CA SER A 160 -11.83 -24.25 -18.93
C SER A 160 -11.68 -22.91 -18.19
N PHE A 161 -12.79 -22.17 -18.04
CA PHE A 161 -12.82 -20.93 -17.26
C PHE A 161 -12.58 -21.19 -15.77
N LEU A 162 -13.28 -22.17 -15.18
CA LEU A 162 -13.14 -22.50 -13.76
C LEU A 162 -11.77 -23.05 -13.38
N THR A 163 -11.11 -23.77 -14.30
CA THR A 163 -9.81 -24.40 -14.01
C THR A 163 -8.62 -23.49 -14.26
N ASN A 164 -8.67 -22.62 -15.27
CA ASN A 164 -7.52 -21.78 -15.63
C ASN A 164 -7.66 -20.33 -15.16
N TYR A 165 -8.85 -19.74 -15.25
CA TYR A 165 -9.05 -18.31 -14.96
C TYR A 165 -9.38 -18.05 -13.49
N LEU A 166 -10.25 -18.87 -12.91
CA LEU A 166 -10.74 -18.66 -11.55
C LEU A 166 -9.64 -18.68 -10.48
N PRO A 167 -8.62 -19.57 -10.52
CA PRO A 167 -7.52 -19.52 -9.55
C PRO A 167 -6.69 -18.23 -9.64
N ALA A 168 -6.54 -17.66 -10.84
CA ALA A 168 -5.86 -16.38 -11.02
C ALA A 168 -6.67 -15.23 -10.41
N VAL A 169 -7.98 -15.18 -10.66
CA VAL A 169 -8.88 -14.17 -10.05
C VAL A 169 -8.97 -14.34 -8.53
N ALA A 170 -9.00 -15.57 -8.03
CA ALA A 170 -8.99 -15.85 -6.61
C ALA A 170 -7.69 -15.35 -5.95
N LEU A 171 -6.53 -15.53 -6.60
CA LEU A 171 -5.28 -14.97 -6.11
C LEU A 171 -5.28 -13.43 -6.12
N ILE A 172 -5.83 -12.80 -7.17
CA ILE A 172 -6.00 -11.34 -7.22
C ILE A 172 -6.90 -10.85 -6.08
N GLY A 173 -8.02 -11.52 -5.83
CA GLY A 173 -8.94 -11.19 -4.75
C GLY A 173 -8.30 -11.38 -3.37
N LEU A 174 -7.54 -12.45 -3.17
CA LEU A 174 -6.75 -12.67 -1.95
C LEU A 174 -5.73 -11.55 -1.74
N GLN A 175 -5.02 -11.13 -2.80
CA GLN A 175 -4.07 -10.02 -2.75
C GLN A 175 -4.74 -8.66 -2.48
N ALA A 176 -6.01 -8.47 -2.86
CA ALA A 176 -6.76 -7.23 -2.62
C ALA A 176 -7.05 -7.00 -1.12
N LEU A 177 -6.90 -8.02 -0.27
CA LEU A 177 -7.05 -7.89 1.19
C LEU A 177 -5.78 -7.30 1.86
N LEU A 178 -4.61 -7.46 1.23
CA LEU A 178 -3.32 -7.08 1.82
C LEU A 178 -3.19 -5.56 2.09
N PRO A 179 -3.57 -4.66 1.15
CA PRO A 179 -3.42 -3.22 1.37
C PRO A 179 -4.15 -2.74 2.62
N SER A 180 -5.41 -3.16 2.81
CA SER A 180 -6.22 -2.76 3.97
C SER A 180 -5.61 -3.19 5.30
N VAL A 181 -5.00 -4.39 5.34
CA VAL A 181 -4.32 -4.90 6.55
C VAL A 181 -3.04 -4.10 6.81
N PHE A 182 -2.21 -3.90 5.79
CA PHE A 182 -0.94 -3.19 5.96
C PHE A 182 -1.10 -1.70 6.22
N GLU A 183 -2.12 -1.06 5.64
CA GLU A 183 -2.45 0.33 5.90
C GLU A 183 -2.92 0.51 7.34
N GLY A 184 -3.80 -0.36 7.83
CA GLY A 184 -4.23 -0.36 9.23
C GLY A 184 -3.06 -0.56 10.20
N MET A 185 -2.14 -1.46 9.86
CA MET A 185 -0.94 -1.73 10.64
C MET A 185 0.05 -0.55 10.65
N ALA A 186 0.34 0.03 9.48
CA ALA A 186 1.27 1.14 9.33
C ALA A 186 0.75 2.46 9.93
N SER A 187 -0.56 2.73 9.79
CA SER A 187 -1.18 3.95 10.30
C SER A 187 -1.47 3.88 11.80
N ARG A 188 -2.17 2.84 12.27
CA ARG A 188 -2.66 2.79 13.66
C ARG A 188 -1.62 2.25 14.63
N TRP A 189 -1.00 1.11 14.29
CA TRP A 189 -0.09 0.43 15.21
C TRP A 189 1.30 1.06 15.21
N GLU A 190 1.97 1.09 14.06
CA GLU A 190 3.31 1.68 13.91
C GLU A 190 3.28 3.18 14.19
N GLY A 191 2.27 3.87 13.67
CA GLY A 191 2.07 5.28 13.94
C GLY A 191 2.99 6.18 13.11
N HIS A 192 3.17 5.87 11.83
CA HIS A 192 3.85 6.77 10.90
C HIS A 192 3.16 8.14 10.87
N LYS A 193 3.95 9.19 10.69
CA LYS A 193 3.49 10.58 10.86
C LYS A 193 2.84 11.16 9.60
N THR A 194 3.10 10.57 8.44
CA THR A 194 2.66 11.05 7.12
C THR A 194 1.94 9.94 6.35
N LYS A 195 0.92 10.30 5.56
CA LYS A 195 0.18 9.36 4.70
C LYS A 195 1.07 8.83 3.58
N SER A 196 1.93 9.67 3.01
CA SER A 196 2.91 9.30 2.00
C SER A 196 3.83 8.15 2.46
N GLU A 197 4.38 8.25 3.68
CA GLU A 197 5.20 7.20 4.30
C GLU A 197 4.40 5.91 4.54
N VAL A 198 3.14 6.02 5.00
CA VAL A 198 2.25 4.85 5.13
C VAL A 198 2.07 4.15 3.78
N GLN A 199 1.77 4.89 2.72
CA GLN A 199 1.58 4.34 1.37
C GLN A 199 2.86 3.71 0.80
N ARG A 200 4.05 4.26 1.10
CA ARG A 200 5.34 3.65 0.72
C ARG A 200 5.59 2.34 1.45
N VAL A 201 5.28 2.27 2.74
CA VAL A 201 5.39 1.02 3.53
C VAL A 201 4.40 -0.03 3.01
N VAL A 202 3.17 0.38 2.69
CA VAL A 202 2.17 -0.50 2.07
C VAL A 202 2.65 -1.02 0.72
N LEU A 203 3.21 -0.17 -0.14
CA LEU A 203 3.80 -0.57 -1.43
C LEU A 203 4.83 -1.68 -1.24
N ASN A 204 5.85 -1.45 -0.41
CA ASN A 204 6.95 -2.39 -0.22
C ASN A 204 6.49 -3.72 0.39
N ARG A 205 5.54 -3.70 1.33
CA ARG A 205 4.98 -4.92 1.94
C ARG A 205 4.07 -5.68 0.98
N CYS A 206 3.17 -4.99 0.29
CA CYS A 206 2.31 -5.58 -0.74
C CYS A 206 3.15 -6.22 -1.85
N PHE A 207 4.16 -5.51 -2.36
CA PHE A 207 5.08 -6.03 -3.36
C PHE A 207 5.81 -7.28 -2.86
N SER A 208 6.32 -7.27 -1.62
CA SER A 208 7.01 -8.43 -1.03
C SER A 208 6.10 -9.66 -0.91
N TYR A 209 4.85 -9.49 -0.48
CA TYR A 209 3.87 -10.59 -0.37
C TYR A 209 3.40 -11.09 -1.74
N GLN A 210 3.21 -10.19 -2.70
CA GLN A 210 2.89 -10.54 -4.08
C GLN A 210 4.03 -11.32 -4.74
N LEU A 211 5.28 -10.89 -4.52
CA LEU A 211 6.47 -11.59 -4.99
C LEU A 211 6.63 -12.95 -4.30
N ALA A 212 6.38 -13.05 -3.00
CA ALA A 212 6.36 -14.32 -2.30
C ALA A 212 5.28 -15.25 -2.85
N SER A 213 4.10 -14.72 -3.20
CA SER A 213 3.04 -15.50 -3.85
C SER A 213 3.52 -16.08 -5.19
N LEU A 214 4.26 -15.30 -5.98
CA LEU A 214 4.88 -15.78 -7.22
C LEU A 214 5.81 -16.97 -6.95
N TYR A 215 6.71 -16.88 -5.98
CA TYR A 215 7.62 -17.99 -5.64
C TYR A 215 6.90 -19.21 -5.10
N VAL A 216 5.93 -19.00 -4.21
CA VAL A 216 5.10 -20.09 -3.68
C VAL A 216 4.39 -20.81 -4.82
N THR A 217 3.87 -20.08 -5.81
CA THR A 217 3.23 -20.66 -6.99
C THR A 217 4.21 -21.41 -7.88
N VAL A 218 5.42 -20.89 -8.11
CA VAL A 218 6.46 -21.56 -8.90
C VAL A 218 6.92 -22.86 -8.23
N LEU A 219 7.03 -22.88 -6.91
CA LEU A 219 7.47 -24.03 -6.12
C LEU A 219 6.31 -24.97 -5.73
N SER A 220 5.06 -24.55 -5.96
CA SER A 220 3.85 -25.27 -5.57
C SER A 220 3.80 -26.64 -6.26
N GLY A 221 3.64 -27.70 -5.46
CA GLY A 221 3.67 -29.10 -5.89
C GLY A 221 4.86 -29.90 -5.35
N SER A 222 5.94 -29.23 -4.95
CA SER A 222 7.12 -29.85 -4.31
C SER A 222 7.83 -28.91 -3.33
N LEU A 223 7.09 -27.96 -2.70
CA LEU A 223 7.66 -26.98 -1.78
C LEU A 223 8.50 -27.63 -0.68
N TRP A 224 8.00 -28.73 -0.10
CA TRP A 224 8.70 -29.44 0.97
C TRP A 224 9.96 -30.15 0.47
N ASP A 225 9.84 -30.87 -0.66
CA ASP A 225 10.97 -31.58 -1.28
C ASP A 225 12.04 -30.60 -1.81
N SER A 226 11.60 -29.46 -2.35
CA SER A 226 12.46 -28.37 -2.81
C SER A 226 13.17 -27.71 -1.63
N LEU A 227 12.46 -27.44 -0.53
CA LEU A 227 13.07 -26.86 0.67
C LEU A 227 14.13 -27.79 1.27
N GLN A 228 13.83 -29.09 1.36
CA GLN A 228 14.77 -30.09 1.84
C GLN A 228 16.00 -30.22 0.91
N SER A 229 15.78 -30.26 -0.40
CA SER A 229 16.86 -30.28 -1.40
C SER A 229 17.75 -29.01 -1.37
N ILE A 230 17.16 -27.84 -1.08
CA ILE A 230 17.89 -26.58 -0.93
C ILE A 230 18.71 -26.56 0.38
N LEU A 231 18.16 -27.11 1.47
CA LEU A 231 18.87 -27.23 2.75
C LEU A 231 20.05 -28.20 2.65
N ASP A 232 19.87 -29.32 1.96
CA ASP A 232 20.91 -30.33 1.80
C ASP A 232 21.99 -29.89 0.77
N HIS A 233 21.58 -29.22 -0.32
CA HIS A 233 22.45 -28.74 -1.38
C HIS A 233 22.03 -27.34 -1.90
N PRO A 234 22.55 -26.24 -1.32
CA PRO A 234 22.18 -24.88 -1.72
C PRO A 234 22.56 -24.53 -3.17
N GLY A 235 23.47 -25.30 -3.79
CA GLY A 235 23.83 -25.15 -5.21
C GLY A 235 22.72 -25.56 -6.19
N ASN A 236 21.73 -26.36 -5.76
CA ASN A 236 20.67 -26.88 -6.64
C ASN A 236 19.47 -25.92 -6.79
N VAL A 237 19.43 -24.81 -6.05
CA VAL A 237 18.35 -23.80 -6.12
C VAL A 237 18.11 -23.36 -7.56
N LEU A 238 19.19 -23.08 -8.30
CA LEU A 238 19.12 -22.60 -9.67
C LEU A 238 18.54 -23.66 -10.63
N GLY A 239 18.86 -24.94 -10.40
CA GLY A 239 18.33 -26.07 -11.17
C GLY A 239 16.84 -26.30 -10.92
N ILE A 240 16.41 -26.25 -9.65
CA ILE A 240 14.98 -26.39 -9.29
C ILE A 240 14.17 -25.24 -9.89
N LEU A 241 14.67 -24.00 -9.76
CA LEU A 241 13.97 -22.83 -10.26
C LEU A 241 13.80 -22.87 -11.79
N SER A 242 14.85 -23.27 -12.52
CA SER A 242 14.83 -23.35 -13.98
C SER A 242 13.94 -24.48 -14.53
N GLN A 243 13.74 -25.57 -13.79
CA GLN A 243 12.76 -26.61 -14.16
C GLN A 243 11.32 -26.24 -13.85
N SER A 244 11.09 -25.47 -12.78
CA SER A 244 9.75 -25.16 -12.28
C SER A 244 9.15 -23.91 -12.93
N LEU A 245 9.95 -22.91 -13.27
CA LEU A 245 9.47 -21.68 -13.92
C LEU A 245 8.69 -21.95 -15.22
N PRO A 246 9.18 -22.72 -16.20
CA PRO A 246 8.44 -22.95 -17.45
C PRO A 246 7.08 -23.62 -17.27
N LYS A 247 6.94 -24.49 -16.26
CA LYS A 247 5.69 -25.23 -15.98
C LYS A 247 4.54 -24.30 -15.60
N VAL A 248 4.85 -23.16 -15.00
CA VAL A 248 3.87 -22.21 -14.45
C VAL A 248 3.70 -20.98 -15.35
N ALA A 249 4.38 -20.91 -16.49
CA ALA A 249 4.33 -19.77 -17.41
C ALA A 249 2.91 -19.48 -17.93
N VAL A 250 2.13 -20.53 -18.25
CA VAL A 250 0.73 -20.38 -18.71
C VAL A 250 -0.15 -19.77 -17.61
N TYR A 251 0.05 -20.17 -16.35
CA TYR A 251 -0.67 -19.60 -15.21
C TYR A 251 -0.38 -18.10 -15.06
N PHE A 252 0.90 -17.70 -15.12
CA PHE A 252 1.25 -16.28 -15.01
C PHE A 252 0.78 -15.45 -16.21
N LEU A 253 0.75 -16.03 -17.41
CA LEU A 253 0.12 -15.40 -18.57
C LEU A 253 -1.37 -15.13 -18.29
N THR A 254 -2.11 -16.14 -17.80
CA THR A 254 -3.52 -15.97 -17.43
C THR A 254 -3.70 -14.98 -16.29
N PHE A 255 -2.78 -14.93 -15.32
CA PHE A 255 -2.80 -13.96 -14.24
C PHE A 255 -2.64 -12.52 -14.73
N VAL A 256 -1.69 -12.26 -15.64
CA VAL A 256 -1.50 -10.92 -16.24
C VAL A 256 -2.73 -10.52 -17.05
N LEU A 257 -3.30 -11.43 -17.83
CA LEU A 257 -4.54 -11.20 -18.57
C LEU A 257 -5.74 -10.95 -17.64
N ALA A 258 -5.85 -11.69 -16.54
CA ALA A 258 -6.89 -11.47 -15.54
C ALA A 258 -6.76 -10.11 -14.85
N ARG A 259 -5.53 -9.65 -14.56
CA ARG A 259 -5.29 -8.30 -14.06
C ARG A 259 -5.69 -7.23 -15.08
N ALA A 260 -5.38 -7.44 -16.36
CA ALA A 260 -5.75 -6.50 -17.43
C ALA A 260 -7.26 -6.45 -17.69
N CYS A 261 -7.92 -7.61 -17.79
CA CYS A 261 -9.32 -7.72 -18.20
C CYS A 261 -10.32 -7.68 -17.04
N SER A 262 -9.93 -8.04 -15.82
CA SER A 262 -10.80 -7.95 -14.64
C SER A 262 -10.34 -6.90 -13.66
N GLY A 263 -9.04 -6.79 -13.35
CA GLY A 263 -8.53 -5.83 -12.38
C GLY A 263 -8.84 -4.38 -12.75
N LEU A 264 -8.38 -3.93 -13.92
CA LEU A 264 -8.57 -2.55 -14.37
C LEU A 264 -10.05 -2.18 -14.59
N PRO A 265 -10.89 -3.03 -15.20
CA PRO A 265 -12.31 -2.71 -15.35
C PRO A 265 -13.07 -2.66 -14.02
N ILE A 266 -12.73 -3.50 -13.04
CA ILE A 266 -13.32 -3.42 -11.70
C ILE A 266 -12.95 -2.09 -11.02
N LEU A 267 -11.71 -1.64 -11.21
CA LEU A 267 -11.25 -0.33 -10.71
C LEU A 267 -11.98 0.84 -11.37
N LEU A 268 -12.35 0.71 -12.65
CA LEU A 268 -13.16 1.70 -13.38
C LEU A 268 -14.64 1.66 -12.95
N LEU A 269 -15.20 0.46 -12.75
CA LEU A 269 -16.60 0.27 -12.39
C LEU A 269 -16.90 0.66 -10.94
N ARG A 270 -15.90 0.54 -10.05
CA ARG A 270 -15.98 0.86 -8.62
C ARG A 270 -17.24 0.30 -7.94
N PRO A 271 -17.43 -1.03 -7.95
CA PRO A 271 -18.65 -1.64 -7.42
C PRO A 271 -18.89 -1.31 -5.93
N TRP A 272 -17.84 -1.06 -5.14
CA TRP A 272 -17.97 -0.69 -3.73
C TRP A 272 -18.73 0.62 -3.52
N VAL A 273 -18.65 1.58 -4.45
CA VAL A 273 -19.39 2.85 -4.36
C VAL A 273 -20.90 2.58 -4.45
N PHE A 274 -21.30 1.64 -5.31
CA PHE A 274 -22.69 1.23 -5.43
C PHE A 274 -23.14 0.39 -4.23
N CYS A 275 -22.32 -0.54 -3.77
CA CYS A 275 -22.65 -1.40 -2.62
C CYS A 275 -22.73 -0.62 -1.30
N CYS A 276 -21.83 0.33 -1.07
CA CYS A 276 -21.79 1.13 0.17
C CYS A 276 -22.66 2.39 0.07
N GLY A 277 -22.80 3.00 -1.12
CA GLY A 277 -23.60 4.21 -1.34
C GLY A 277 -25.11 3.96 -1.49
N ALA A 278 -25.56 2.72 -1.72
CA ALA A 278 -26.98 2.40 -1.79
C ALA A 278 -27.72 2.57 -0.45
N GLY A 279 -27.03 2.53 0.68
CA GLY A 279 -27.62 2.74 2.01
C GLY A 279 -27.84 4.20 2.41
N SER A 280 -27.31 5.16 1.65
CA SER A 280 -27.25 6.58 2.05
C SER A 280 -27.72 7.56 0.98
N ARG A 281 -28.49 7.12 -0.03
CA ARG A 281 -29.17 8.03 -0.96
C ARG A 281 -30.44 8.59 -0.30
N PRO A 282 -30.50 9.85 0.13
CA PRO A 282 -31.78 10.46 0.45
C PRO A 282 -32.51 10.70 -0.88
N THR A 283 -33.73 10.19 -0.95
CA THR A 283 -34.72 10.56 -1.96
C THR A 283 -35.05 12.04 -1.77
N GLY A 284 -34.28 12.94 -2.39
CA GLY A 284 -34.50 14.39 -2.31
C GLY A 284 -33.44 15.13 -3.13
N TRP A 285 -33.89 15.79 -4.19
CA TRP A 285 -33.10 16.49 -5.21
C TRP A 285 -32.58 17.86 -4.71
N GLU A 286 -32.21 17.96 -3.44
CA GLU A 286 -31.63 19.19 -2.91
C GLU A 286 -30.12 19.02 -2.80
N GLU A 287 -29.42 19.63 -3.76
CA GLU A 287 -28.00 19.97 -3.66
C GLU A 287 -27.78 20.79 -2.38
N SER A 288 -27.53 20.09 -1.28
CA SER A 288 -26.94 20.71 -0.10
C SER A 288 -25.48 21.03 -0.45
N PRO A 289 -25.06 22.31 -0.51
CA PRO A 289 -23.72 22.71 -0.95
C PRO A 289 -22.57 22.25 -0.03
N GLY A 290 -22.86 21.46 1.01
CA GLY A 290 -21.89 20.93 1.97
C GLY A 290 -21.74 19.40 1.97
N ARG A 291 -22.48 18.66 1.13
CA ARG A 291 -22.31 17.20 1.00
C ARG A 291 -21.53 16.90 -0.27
N ALA A 292 -20.26 17.29 -0.27
CA ALA A 292 -19.31 16.94 -1.32
C ALA A 292 -19.43 15.43 -1.59
N ALA A 293 -19.54 15.06 -2.87
CA ALA A 293 -19.42 13.67 -3.29
C ALA A 293 -18.22 13.06 -2.55
N ALA A 294 -18.38 11.86 -1.96
CA ALA A 294 -17.33 11.24 -1.15
C ALA A 294 -16.01 11.31 -1.92
N VAL A 295 -15.06 12.11 -1.43
CA VAL A 295 -13.80 12.34 -2.11
C VAL A 295 -13.08 10.99 -2.12
N GLU A 296 -12.74 10.53 -3.33
CA GLU A 296 -12.03 9.28 -3.50
C GLU A 296 -10.57 9.54 -3.78
N HIS A 297 -9.74 8.81 -3.05
CA HIS A 297 -8.31 8.96 -3.11
C HIS A 297 -7.66 7.73 -3.72
N CYS A 298 -6.52 7.95 -4.37
CA CYS A 298 -5.76 6.85 -4.97
C CYS A 298 -4.99 6.09 -3.88
N GLN A 299 -5.24 4.78 -3.77
CA GLN A 299 -4.41 3.88 -2.96
C GLN A 299 -3.08 3.59 -3.68
N LEU A 300 -2.24 4.62 -3.80
CA LEU A 300 -1.04 4.61 -4.62
C LEU A 300 -0.13 3.42 -4.32
N GLY A 301 0.02 3.03 -3.04
CA GLY A 301 0.89 1.93 -2.66
C GLY A 301 0.44 0.56 -3.21
N SER A 302 -0.86 0.27 -3.19
CA SER A 302 -1.41 -1.01 -3.67
C SER A 302 -1.35 -1.13 -5.20
N GLU A 303 -1.74 -0.05 -5.88
CA GLU A 303 -1.79 0.00 -7.34
C GLU A 303 -0.37 -0.06 -7.93
N ALA A 304 0.56 0.70 -7.33
CA ALA A 304 1.97 0.68 -7.71
C ALA A 304 2.62 -0.69 -7.48
N ALA A 305 2.34 -1.36 -6.35
CA ALA A 305 2.83 -2.71 -6.08
C ALA A 305 2.30 -3.72 -7.12
N SER A 306 1.02 -3.62 -7.48
CA SER A 306 0.40 -4.48 -8.49
C SER A 306 1.01 -4.29 -9.89
N ALA A 307 1.26 -3.05 -10.30
CA ALA A 307 1.94 -2.75 -11.55
C ALA A 307 3.39 -3.25 -11.55
N ALA A 308 4.11 -3.08 -10.44
CA ALA A 308 5.47 -3.59 -10.26
C ALA A 308 5.53 -5.11 -10.37
N LEU A 309 4.56 -5.84 -9.79
CA LEU A 309 4.47 -7.29 -9.93
C LEU A 309 4.30 -7.74 -11.38
N VAL A 310 3.40 -7.10 -12.14
CA VAL A 310 3.21 -7.43 -13.57
C VAL A 310 4.49 -7.19 -14.36
N LEU A 311 5.24 -6.13 -14.03
CA LEU A 311 6.53 -5.86 -14.64
C LEU A 311 7.57 -6.94 -14.31
N VAL A 312 7.66 -7.34 -13.04
CA VAL A 312 8.57 -8.42 -12.58
C VAL A 312 8.25 -9.74 -13.28
N ILE A 313 6.96 -10.09 -13.40
CA ILE A 313 6.51 -11.28 -14.15
C ILE A 313 6.92 -11.17 -15.61
N GLY A 314 6.66 -10.03 -16.26
CA GLY A 314 7.00 -9.79 -17.66
C GLY A 314 8.51 -9.92 -17.91
N LEU A 315 9.35 -9.33 -17.05
CA LEU A 315 10.80 -9.43 -17.14
C LEU A 315 11.29 -10.86 -16.94
N THR A 316 10.76 -11.56 -15.93
CA THR A 316 11.18 -12.93 -15.60
C THR A 316 10.82 -13.94 -16.69
N TYR A 317 9.62 -13.83 -17.26
CA TYR A 317 9.09 -14.76 -18.25
C TYR A 317 9.31 -14.33 -19.70
N SER A 318 9.84 -13.12 -19.95
CA SER A 318 10.13 -12.62 -21.31
C SER A 318 10.94 -13.61 -22.15
N ILE A 319 11.88 -14.32 -21.51
CA ILE A 319 12.78 -15.26 -22.18
C ILE A 319 12.20 -16.68 -22.21
N ILE A 320 11.49 -17.09 -21.15
CA ILE A 320 10.89 -18.43 -21.05
C ILE A 320 9.71 -18.57 -22.02
N ALA A 321 8.81 -17.58 -22.03
CA ALA A 321 7.56 -17.59 -22.77
C ALA A 321 7.29 -16.17 -23.32
N PRO A 322 7.82 -15.82 -24.50
CA PRO A 322 7.77 -14.45 -25.04
C PRO A 322 6.34 -13.95 -25.31
N VAL A 323 5.35 -14.85 -25.37
CA VAL A 323 3.91 -14.52 -25.47
C VAL A 323 3.43 -13.69 -24.27
N ILE A 324 4.15 -13.66 -23.16
CA ILE A 324 3.80 -12.80 -22.02
C ILE A 324 4.02 -11.31 -22.30
N LEU A 325 4.95 -10.96 -23.19
CA LEU A 325 5.27 -9.57 -23.52
C LEU A 325 4.06 -8.80 -24.10
N PRO A 326 3.34 -9.30 -25.13
CA PRO A 326 2.15 -8.62 -25.60
C PRO A 326 1.04 -8.55 -24.54
N ALA A 327 0.93 -9.53 -23.64
CA ALA A 327 -0.02 -9.47 -22.52
C ALA A 327 0.34 -8.38 -21.50
N CYS A 328 1.63 -8.24 -21.15
CA CYS A 328 2.12 -7.14 -20.31
C CYS A 328 1.94 -5.78 -21.01
N ALA A 329 2.23 -5.69 -22.31
CA ALA A 329 2.03 -4.46 -23.08
C ALA A 329 0.55 -4.05 -23.11
N LEU A 330 -0.36 -5.02 -23.28
CA LEU A 330 -1.80 -4.79 -23.17
C LEU A 330 -2.19 -4.27 -21.78
N TYR A 331 -1.68 -4.90 -20.72
CA TYR A 331 -1.92 -4.44 -19.34
C TYR A 331 -1.45 -2.99 -19.14
N PHE A 332 -0.21 -2.66 -19.50
CA PHE A 332 0.32 -1.30 -19.32
C PHE A 332 -0.37 -0.27 -20.22
N GLY A 333 -0.77 -0.66 -21.44
CA GLY A 333 -1.55 0.20 -22.33
C GLY A 333 -2.92 0.55 -21.74
N LEU A 334 -3.66 -0.48 -21.27
CA LEU A 334 -4.95 -0.28 -20.62
C LEU A 334 -4.79 0.49 -19.30
N ALA A 335 -3.82 0.13 -18.47
CA ALA A 335 -3.55 0.82 -17.20
C ALA A 335 -3.23 2.30 -17.43
N SER A 336 -2.43 2.62 -18.44
CA SER A 336 -2.09 4.00 -18.79
C SER A 336 -3.33 4.82 -19.17
N LEU A 337 -4.27 4.23 -19.93
CA LEU A 337 -5.52 4.89 -20.28
C LEU A 337 -6.44 5.03 -19.07
N SER A 338 -6.62 3.95 -18.29
CA SER A 338 -7.46 3.93 -17.10
C SER A 338 -6.97 4.93 -16.07
N TYR A 339 -5.72 4.85 -15.62
CA TYR A 339 -5.21 5.76 -14.58
C TYR A 339 -5.22 7.22 -15.01
N ARG A 340 -4.95 7.55 -16.28
CA ARG A 340 -5.11 8.94 -16.78
C ARG A 340 -6.53 9.44 -16.61
N TRP A 341 -7.52 8.61 -16.96
CA TRP A 341 -8.92 8.97 -16.75
C TRP A 341 -9.24 9.12 -15.26
N LEU A 342 -8.80 8.18 -14.42
CA LEU A 342 -9.03 8.22 -12.97
C LEU A 342 -8.42 9.48 -12.33
N PHE A 343 -7.16 9.82 -12.65
CA PHE A 343 -6.48 10.99 -12.09
C PHE A 343 -7.03 12.32 -12.60
N THR A 344 -7.67 12.35 -13.77
CA THR A 344 -8.24 13.58 -14.33
C THR A 344 -9.65 13.85 -13.79
N TYR A 345 -10.47 12.81 -13.63
CA TYR A 345 -11.90 12.97 -13.37
C TYR A 345 -12.37 12.53 -11.99
N VAL A 346 -11.61 11.68 -11.29
CA VAL A 346 -12.15 11.00 -10.10
C VAL A 346 -11.26 11.10 -8.87
N TYR A 347 -9.95 10.97 -9.02
CA TYR A 347 -9.03 11.04 -7.89
C TYR A 347 -8.66 12.47 -7.56
N GLU A 348 -8.83 12.83 -6.28
CA GLU A 348 -8.26 14.04 -5.73
C GLU A 348 -6.92 13.70 -5.04
N PRO A 349 -5.83 14.44 -5.33
CA PRO A 349 -4.54 14.19 -4.71
C PRO A 349 -4.61 14.46 -3.20
N GLU A 350 -4.36 13.44 -2.38
CA GLU A 350 -4.32 13.57 -0.91
C GLU A 350 -3.06 14.27 -0.41
N PHE A 351 -1.93 13.98 -1.07
CA PHE A 351 -0.60 14.37 -0.67
C PHE A 351 0.29 14.48 -1.91
N ASP A 352 1.31 15.32 -1.84
CA ASP A 352 2.44 15.28 -2.75
C ASP A 352 3.62 14.55 -2.08
N SER A 353 4.21 13.61 -2.80
CA SER A 353 5.35 12.82 -2.34
C SER A 353 6.64 13.15 -3.09
N CYS A 354 6.63 14.17 -3.95
CA CYS A 354 7.78 14.66 -4.71
C CYS A 354 8.57 13.55 -5.45
N GLY A 355 7.87 12.51 -5.92
CA GLY A 355 8.48 11.41 -6.66
C GLY A 355 9.17 10.33 -5.81
N MET A 356 9.04 10.34 -4.48
CA MET A 356 9.73 9.37 -3.61
C MET A 356 9.37 7.89 -3.90
N PHE A 357 8.18 7.62 -4.43
CA PHE A 357 7.76 6.27 -4.86
C PHE A 357 8.58 5.72 -6.02
N TRP A 358 9.22 6.58 -6.82
CA TRP A 358 10.05 6.15 -7.94
C TRP A 358 11.19 5.23 -7.49
N TYR A 359 11.83 5.53 -6.37
CA TYR A 359 12.94 4.74 -5.84
C TYR A 359 12.50 3.33 -5.42
N ASP A 360 11.33 3.22 -4.78
CA ASP A 360 10.74 1.95 -4.37
C ASP A 360 10.33 1.09 -5.60
N LEU A 361 9.74 1.74 -6.61
CA LEU A 361 9.40 1.09 -7.89
C LEU A 361 10.64 0.66 -8.67
N PHE A 362 11.67 1.50 -8.72
CA PHE A 362 12.93 1.19 -9.40
C PHE A 362 13.63 -0.02 -8.76
N SER A 363 13.61 -0.12 -7.42
CA SER A 363 14.08 -1.32 -6.71
C SER A 363 13.32 -2.57 -7.17
N SER A 364 12.00 -2.48 -7.34
CA SER A 364 11.16 -3.58 -7.85
C SER A 364 11.54 -3.99 -9.28
N ILE A 365 11.87 -3.02 -10.14
CA ILE A 365 12.37 -3.26 -11.51
C ILE A 365 13.69 -4.04 -11.47
N LEU A 366 14.62 -3.62 -10.62
CA LEU A 366 15.91 -4.30 -10.44
C LEU A 366 15.74 -5.74 -9.96
N VAL A 367 14.80 -5.99 -9.04
CA VAL A 367 14.43 -7.34 -8.63
C VAL A 367 13.93 -8.14 -9.83
N GLY A 368 13.02 -7.60 -10.64
CA GLY A 368 12.53 -8.29 -11.84
C GLY A 368 13.63 -8.61 -12.86
N LEU A 369 14.55 -7.69 -13.10
CA LEU A 369 15.73 -7.91 -13.94
C LEU A 369 16.67 -8.97 -13.37
N LEU A 370 16.91 -8.96 -12.07
CA LEU A 370 17.72 -9.97 -11.40
C LEU A 370 17.08 -11.35 -11.56
N LEU A 371 15.76 -11.47 -11.39
CA LEU A 371 15.06 -12.74 -11.56
C LEU A 371 15.05 -13.22 -13.02
N GLY A 372 14.87 -12.33 -13.99
CA GLY A 372 14.96 -12.68 -15.41
C GLY A 372 16.37 -13.11 -15.84
N THR A 373 17.42 -12.48 -15.29
CA THR A 373 18.80 -12.89 -15.59
C THR A 373 19.19 -14.18 -14.88
N LEU A 374 18.73 -14.41 -13.65
CA LEU A 374 18.92 -15.68 -12.95
C LEU A 374 18.16 -16.83 -13.64
N SER A 375 16.92 -16.60 -14.09
CA SER A 375 16.16 -17.61 -14.83
C SER A 375 16.86 -17.96 -16.15
N LEU A 376 17.42 -16.97 -16.85
CA LEU A 376 18.22 -17.18 -18.06
C LEU A 376 19.46 -18.05 -17.81
N VAL A 377 20.24 -17.74 -16.77
CA VAL A 377 21.42 -18.55 -16.39
C VAL A 377 20.99 -19.98 -16.01
N GLY A 378 19.87 -20.11 -15.30
CA GLY A 378 19.31 -21.42 -14.95
C GLY A 378 18.86 -22.25 -16.16
N LEU A 379 18.23 -21.64 -17.16
CA LEU A 379 17.88 -22.32 -18.41
C LEU A 379 19.13 -22.75 -19.19
N ALA A 380 20.15 -21.89 -19.25
CA ALA A 380 21.43 -22.22 -19.89
C ALA A 380 22.16 -23.37 -19.20
N LEU A 381 21.96 -23.57 -17.88
CA LEU A 381 22.51 -24.71 -17.15
C LEU A 381 21.86 -26.05 -17.58
N ILE A 382 20.56 -26.05 -17.89
CA ILE A 382 19.82 -27.26 -18.27
C ILE A 382 19.94 -27.55 -19.76
N TYR A 383 19.74 -26.53 -20.60
CA TYR A 383 19.58 -26.68 -22.04
C TYR A 383 20.75 -26.13 -22.85
N GLY A 384 21.62 -25.34 -22.23
CA GLY A 384 22.68 -24.60 -22.91
C GLY A 384 24.01 -25.35 -22.95
N ASN A 385 24.89 -24.84 -23.82
CA ASN A 385 26.28 -25.29 -23.86
C ASN A 385 27.09 -24.65 -22.73
N TYR A 386 28.19 -25.30 -22.31
CA TYR A 386 29.11 -24.76 -21.29
C TYR A 386 29.55 -23.32 -21.60
N ALA A 387 29.86 -23.03 -22.87
CA ALA A 387 30.23 -21.68 -23.31
C ALA A 387 29.10 -20.64 -23.10
N GLN A 388 27.84 -21.02 -23.31
CA GLN A 388 26.68 -20.13 -23.09
C GLN A 388 26.48 -19.86 -21.60
N PHE A 389 26.60 -20.89 -20.76
CA PHE A 389 26.52 -20.73 -19.31
C PHE A 389 27.59 -19.77 -18.77
N VAL A 390 28.85 -19.96 -19.16
CA VAL A 390 29.97 -19.09 -18.74
C VAL A 390 29.78 -17.66 -19.24
N ALA A 391 29.28 -17.47 -20.46
CA ALA A 391 29.01 -16.14 -21.02
C ALA A 391 27.88 -15.39 -20.30
N LEU A 392 26.90 -16.09 -19.72
CA LEU A 392 25.73 -15.50 -19.05
C LEU A 392 25.96 -15.23 -17.56
N LEU A 393 26.90 -15.92 -16.93
CA LEU A 393 27.27 -15.74 -15.52
C LEU A 393 27.63 -14.30 -15.09
N PRO A 394 28.27 -13.43 -15.90
CA PRO A 394 28.51 -12.04 -15.52
C PRO A 394 27.25 -11.17 -15.48
N LEU A 395 26.13 -11.57 -16.10
CA LEU A 395 24.92 -10.72 -16.19
C LEU A 395 24.26 -10.44 -14.83
N PRO A 396 23.98 -11.44 -13.95
CA PRO A 396 23.44 -11.17 -12.62
C PRO A 396 24.35 -10.26 -11.79
N VAL A 397 25.67 -10.43 -11.90
CA VAL A 397 26.66 -9.58 -11.21
C VAL A 397 26.59 -8.14 -11.71
N LEU A 398 26.42 -7.94 -13.02
CA LEU A 398 26.27 -6.62 -13.61
C LEU A 398 24.97 -5.93 -13.16
N VAL A 399 23.86 -6.67 -13.07
CA VAL A 399 22.58 -6.14 -12.54
C VAL A 399 22.72 -5.76 -11.07
N LEU A 400 23.36 -6.58 -10.24
CA LEU A 400 23.62 -6.26 -8.84
C LEU A 400 24.52 -5.03 -8.68
N ARG A 401 25.56 -4.91 -9.51
CA ARG A 401 26.44 -3.75 -9.52
C ARG A 401 25.72 -2.48 -9.97
N LEU A 402 24.86 -2.57 -10.99
CA LEU A 402 24.01 -1.48 -11.43
C LEU A 402 23.06 -1.07 -10.30
N GLY A 403 22.39 -2.04 -9.69
CA GLY A 403 21.49 -1.80 -8.56
C GLY A 403 22.19 -1.10 -7.41
N TRP A 404 23.35 -1.60 -6.97
CA TRP A 404 24.15 -0.97 -5.93
C TRP A 404 24.53 0.47 -6.28
N ARG A 405 25.00 0.71 -7.52
CA ARG A 405 25.36 2.05 -7.98
C ARG A 405 24.16 3.00 -7.98
N CYS A 406 23.03 2.55 -8.51
CA CYS A 406 21.82 3.35 -8.59
C CYS A 406 21.20 3.61 -7.21
N THR A 407 21.20 2.64 -6.29
CA THR A 407 20.74 2.87 -4.91
C THR A 407 21.67 3.81 -4.17
N SER A 408 22.99 3.66 -4.33
CA SER A 408 23.97 4.56 -3.73
C SER A 408 23.82 6.01 -4.23
N GLN A 409 23.57 6.21 -5.52
CA GLN A 409 23.33 7.54 -6.08
C GLN A 409 21.93 8.06 -5.76
N GLY A 410 20.92 7.19 -5.78
CA GLY A 410 19.53 7.54 -5.47
C GLY A 410 19.36 8.06 -4.04
N LEU A 411 20.15 7.55 -3.09
CA LEU A 411 20.21 8.11 -1.72
C LEU A 411 20.66 9.57 -1.69
N GLN A 412 21.47 10.03 -2.65
CA GLN A 412 21.88 11.43 -2.76
C GLN A 412 20.75 12.28 -3.38
N CYS A 413 20.04 11.75 -4.37
CA CYS A 413 18.94 12.43 -5.05
C CYS A 413 17.65 12.56 -4.22
N MET A 414 17.58 11.97 -3.01
CA MET A 414 16.44 12.16 -2.10
C MET A 414 16.42 13.54 -1.45
N TRP A 415 17.54 14.27 -1.51
CA TRP A 415 17.70 15.58 -0.89
C TRP A 415 17.75 16.67 -1.95
N ILE A 416 17.19 17.83 -1.60
CA ILE A 416 17.27 19.03 -2.44
C ILE A 416 18.73 19.53 -2.39
N PRO A 417 19.37 19.80 -3.53
CA PRO A 417 20.72 20.36 -3.54
C PRO A 417 20.67 21.83 -3.12
N LEU A 418 21.72 22.29 -2.43
CA LEU A 418 21.77 23.65 -1.89
C LEU A 418 21.70 24.72 -2.98
N GLU A 419 22.25 24.45 -4.16
CA GLU A 419 22.22 25.37 -5.31
C GLU A 419 20.78 25.68 -5.75
N ASP A 420 19.93 24.66 -5.87
CA ASP A 420 18.52 24.83 -6.26
C ASP A 420 17.73 25.51 -5.14
N ALA A 421 18.03 25.19 -3.88
CA ALA A 421 17.39 25.83 -2.73
C ALA A 421 17.72 27.33 -2.67
N VAL A 422 18.96 27.72 -2.93
CA VAL A 422 19.39 29.14 -2.98
C VAL A 422 18.85 29.85 -4.22
N ALA A 423 18.73 29.15 -5.35
CA ALA A 423 18.09 29.71 -6.55
C ALA A 423 16.60 29.98 -6.29
N ALA A 424 15.89 29.05 -5.63
CA ALA A 424 14.49 29.24 -5.24
C ALA A 424 14.30 30.40 -4.24
N ASP A 425 15.28 30.66 -3.37
CA ASP A 425 15.27 31.80 -2.46
C ASP A 425 15.30 33.16 -3.21
N GLN A 426 15.78 33.22 -4.45
CA GLN A 426 15.84 34.49 -5.21
C GLN A 426 14.45 34.98 -5.66
N ASP A 427 13.47 34.06 -5.76
CA ASP A 427 12.09 34.32 -6.17
C ASP A 427 11.13 34.52 -4.96
N GLU A 428 11.67 34.65 -3.73
CA GLU A 428 10.99 34.56 -2.43
C GLU A 428 9.85 35.55 -2.15
N GLY A 429 9.75 36.65 -2.90
CA GLY A 429 8.89 37.79 -2.54
C GLY A 429 7.42 37.41 -2.31
N ALA A 430 6.92 36.40 -3.03
CA ALA A 430 5.55 35.89 -2.89
C ALA A 430 5.39 34.88 -1.73
N ALA A 431 6.41 34.05 -1.47
CA ALA A 431 6.33 32.99 -0.46
C ALA A 431 6.26 33.56 0.96
N ILE A 432 7.06 34.59 1.24
CA ILE A 432 7.05 35.30 2.54
C ILE A 432 5.69 35.97 2.78
N ALA A 433 5.05 36.50 1.74
CA ALA A 433 3.74 37.13 1.85
C ALA A 433 2.60 36.14 2.16
N SER A 434 2.75 34.87 1.75
CA SER A 434 1.79 33.79 2.01
C SER A 434 2.02 33.02 3.32
N PHE A 435 3.02 33.40 4.11
CA PHE A 435 3.33 32.70 5.36
C PHE A 435 2.22 32.84 6.39
N SER A 436 1.75 31.72 6.93
CA SER A 436 0.85 31.67 8.08
C SER A 436 1.48 30.86 9.21
N GLU A 437 1.51 31.45 10.41
CA GLU A 437 2.01 30.77 11.62
C GLU A 437 1.14 29.57 12.01
N GLU A 438 -0.13 29.59 11.59
CA GLU A 438 -1.13 28.57 11.90
C GLU A 438 -1.16 27.43 10.86
N LEU A 439 -0.30 27.42 9.84
CA LEU A 439 -0.31 26.41 8.77
C LEU A 439 -0.21 24.97 9.30
N TYR A 440 0.55 24.76 10.38
CA TYR A 440 0.73 23.47 11.05
C TYR A 440 -0.05 23.39 12.37
N ALA A 441 -1.04 24.26 12.58
CA ALA A 441 -1.98 24.12 13.67
C ALA A 441 -2.87 22.89 13.43
N ARG A 442 -3.22 22.20 14.53
CA ARG A 442 -4.04 21.00 14.45
C ARG A 442 -5.46 21.39 13.99
N PRO A 443 -6.05 20.70 12.98
CA PRO A 443 -7.33 21.09 12.39
C PRO A 443 -8.54 21.09 13.34
N ASP A 444 -8.44 20.44 14.50
CA ASP A 444 -9.48 20.38 15.53
C ASP A 444 -9.43 21.54 16.54
N ARG A 445 -8.57 22.55 16.28
CA ARG A 445 -8.53 23.81 17.03
C ARG A 445 -9.34 24.95 16.41
N GLU A 446 -9.91 24.74 15.22
CA GLU A 446 -10.90 25.62 14.59
C GLU A 446 -12.30 25.04 14.75
#